data_AF-A0A2N6ATA6-F1
#
_entry.id   AF-A0A2N6ATA6-F1
#
_cell.length_a   1.000
_cell.length_b   1.000
_cell.length_c   1.000
_cell.angle_alpha   90.00
_cell.angle_beta   90.00
_cell.angle_gamma   90.00
#
_symmetry.space_group_name_H-M   'P 1'
#
loop_
_entity.id
_entity.type
_entity.pdbx_description
1 polymer ?
#
loop_
_entity_poly.entity_id
_entity_poly.type
_entity_poly.pdbx_seq_one_letter_code
_entity_poly.pdbx_strand_id
1 'polypeptide(L)'
;DAFCRAAALEPADLAVGLLDEASVKARFPDSVRTFWRFRDGGYKACNLFALLTPRSAEAIKLWRHAERNRKKPWKVAALMGPGLLISFLLRRRSLGELMAHLSARIGTTARPVMLPFPEIAIDVDRRADITAAEAVLAQRRADSR
;
A
#
# COMPACT_ATOMS: atom_id res chain seq x y z
N ASP A 1 5.31 -15.76 -2.44
CA ASP A 1 6.61 -15.90 -3.14
C ASP A 1 7.01 -14.64 -3.92
N ALA A 2 6.21 -14.19 -4.91
CA ALA A 2 6.53 -12.98 -5.71
C ALA A 2 6.83 -11.70 -4.90
N PHE A 3 6.00 -11.37 -3.89
CA PHE A 3 6.27 -10.23 -2.99
C PHE A 3 7.60 -10.37 -2.26
N CYS A 4 7.87 -11.52 -1.65
CA CYS A 4 9.10 -11.76 -0.90
C CYS A 4 10.34 -11.67 -1.79
N ARG A 5 10.28 -12.23 -3.01
CA ARG A 5 11.36 -12.09 -4.00
C ARG A 5 11.58 -10.62 -4.34
N ALA A 6 10.52 -9.90 -4.72
CA ALA A 6 10.63 -8.48 -5.04
C ALA A 6 11.11 -7.64 -3.83
N ALA A 7 10.74 -8.02 -2.61
CA ALA A 7 11.21 -7.44 -1.35
C ALA A 7 12.70 -7.76 -1.05
N ALA A 8 13.27 -8.80 -1.66
CA ALA A 8 14.68 -9.15 -1.51
C ALA A 8 15.60 -8.56 -2.60
N LEU A 9 15.05 -8.15 -3.76
CA LEU A 9 15.85 -7.66 -4.90
C LEU A 9 16.63 -6.37 -4.62
N GLU A 10 16.04 -5.46 -3.85
CA GLU A 10 16.63 -4.14 -3.57
C GLU A 10 16.80 -3.92 -2.06
N PRO A 11 17.96 -3.37 -1.63
CA PRO A 11 18.20 -3.02 -0.23
C PRO A 11 17.16 -2.04 0.32
N ALA A 12 16.49 -2.44 1.39
CA ALA A 12 15.62 -1.60 2.19
C ALA A 12 15.52 -2.16 3.61
N ASP A 13 15.04 -1.35 4.54
CA ASP A 13 14.73 -1.80 5.90
C ASP A 13 13.30 -2.36 5.97
N LEU A 14 12.38 -1.77 5.20
CA LEU A 14 10.96 -2.13 5.12
C LEU A 14 10.50 -2.13 3.66
N ALA A 15 9.78 -3.17 3.24
CA ALA A 15 9.04 -3.17 1.97
C ALA A 15 7.53 -3.21 2.23
N VAL A 16 6.76 -2.43 1.46
CA VAL A 16 5.29 -2.35 1.56
C VAL A 16 4.67 -2.77 0.24
N GLY A 17 3.82 -3.79 0.27
CA GLY A 17 3.09 -4.27 -0.90
C GLY A 17 1.95 -3.32 -1.28
N LEU A 18 1.97 -2.85 -2.53
CA LEU A 18 1.00 -1.93 -3.08
C LEU A 18 0.45 -2.43 -4.42
N LEU A 19 -0.75 -1.96 -4.75
CA LEU A 19 -1.36 -2.12 -6.07
C LEU A 19 -1.53 -0.77 -6.72
N ASP A 20 -1.30 -0.74 -8.03
CA ASP A 20 -1.61 0.38 -8.89
C ASP A 20 -3.10 0.36 -9.28
N GLU A 21 -3.74 1.54 -9.23
CA GLU A 21 -5.15 1.70 -9.54
C GLU A 21 -5.50 1.27 -10.97
N ALA A 22 -4.62 1.53 -11.95
CA ALA A 22 -4.88 1.14 -13.33
C ALA A 22 -4.94 -0.39 -13.46
N SER A 23 -4.05 -1.12 -12.79
CA SER A 23 -4.09 -2.59 -12.76
C SER A 23 -5.37 -3.13 -12.12
N VAL A 24 -5.86 -2.47 -11.05
CA VAL A 24 -7.09 -2.89 -10.37
C VAL A 24 -8.31 -2.63 -11.23
N LYS A 25 -8.40 -1.44 -11.85
CA LYS A 25 -9.52 -1.09 -12.73
C LYS A 25 -9.56 -1.91 -14.01
N ALA A 26 -8.43 -2.29 -14.57
CA ALA A 26 -8.37 -3.16 -15.75
C ALA A 26 -9.00 -4.53 -15.48
N ARG A 27 -8.84 -5.06 -14.26
CA ARG A 27 -9.39 -6.37 -13.88
C ARG A 27 -10.80 -6.29 -13.27
N PHE A 28 -11.08 -5.24 -12.50
CA PHE A 28 -12.32 -5.06 -11.75
C PHE A 28 -12.89 -3.65 -11.96
N PRO A 29 -13.39 -3.35 -13.18
CA PRO A 29 -13.83 -1.99 -13.55
C PRO A 29 -14.97 -1.47 -12.67
N ASP A 30 -15.87 -2.36 -12.23
CA ASP A 30 -17.05 -2.00 -11.42
C ASP A 30 -16.76 -1.94 -9.91
N SER A 31 -15.51 -2.20 -9.49
CA SER A 31 -15.17 -2.25 -8.08
C SER A 31 -14.96 -0.84 -7.50
N VAL A 32 -15.84 -0.43 -6.59
CA VAL A 32 -15.69 0.81 -5.83
C VAL A 32 -14.68 0.60 -4.70
N ARG A 33 -13.42 1.00 -4.93
CA ARG A 33 -12.33 0.90 -3.96
C ARG A 33 -11.68 2.26 -3.70
N THR A 34 -11.19 2.44 -2.48
CA THR A 34 -10.46 3.65 -2.08
C THR A 34 -8.99 3.53 -2.44
N PHE A 35 -8.48 4.53 -3.16
CA PHE A 35 -7.06 4.64 -3.52
C PHE A 35 -6.50 5.94 -2.94
N TRP A 36 -5.26 5.89 -2.46
CA TRP A 36 -4.50 7.10 -2.16
C TRP A 36 -3.98 7.71 -3.46
N ARG A 37 -4.15 9.03 -3.62
CA ARG A 37 -3.84 9.73 -4.87
C ARG A 37 -2.54 10.50 -4.76
N PHE A 38 -1.69 10.33 -5.76
CA PHE A 38 -0.39 10.96 -5.90
C PHE A 38 -0.26 11.60 -7.28
N ARG A 39 0.86 12.28 -7.54
CA ARG A 39 1.15 12.86 -8.86
C ARG A 39 1.18 11.81 -9.96
N ASP A 40 1.70 10.62 -9.64
CA ASP A 40 2.02 9.53 -10.55
C ASP A 40 0.94 8.44 -10.62
N GLY A 41 -0.14 8.54 -9.83
CA GLY A 41 -1.21 7.54 -9.88
C GLY A 41 -2.02 7.41 -8.61
N GLY A 42 -2.88 6.41 -8.60
CA GLY A 42 -3.61 5.96 -7.43
C GLY A 42 -3.03 4.64 -6.92
N TYR A 43 -2.84 4.52 -5.61
CA TYR A 43 -2.27 3.31 -5.02
C TYR A 43 -3.12 2.80 -3.85
N LYS A 44 -3.20 1.49 -3.71
CA LYS A 44 -3.85 0.82 -2.57
C LYS A 44 -2.84 -0.08 -1.84
N ALA A 45 -2.82 0.00 -0.51
CA ALA A 45 -2.04 -0.93 0.32
C ALA A 45 -2.68 -2.33 0.33
N CYS A 46 -1.82 -3.34 0.32
CA CYS A 46 -2.21 -4.76 0.19
C CYS A 46 -1.99 -5.57 1.47
N ASN A 47 -1.89 -4.92 2.63
CA ASN A 47 -1.60 -5.54 3.93
C ASN A 47 -0.34 -6.43 3.97
N LEU A 48 0.57 -6.26 3.00
CA LEU A 48 1.83 -7.00 2.91
C LEU A 48 2.99 -6.09 3.31
N PHE A 49 3.78 -6.56 4.27
CA PHE A 49 4.92 -5.84 4.81
C PHE A 49 6.08 -6.81 4.99
N ALA A 50 7.28 -6.44 4.55
CA ALA A 50 8.50 -7.21 4.80
C ALA A 50 9.45 -6.38 5.67
N LEU A 51 9.78 -6.91 6.85
CA LEU A 51 10.76 -6.33 7.77
C LEU A 51 12.12 -6.98 7.47
N LEU A 52 12.99 -6.25 6.78
CA LEU A 52 14.22 -6.80 6.21
C LEU A 52 15.42 -6.58 7.14
N THR A 53 15.36 -5.56 8.01
CA THR A 53 16.41 -5.25 8.97
C THR A 53 15.82 -4.89 10.34
N PRO A 54 16.61 -4.91 11.43
CA PRO A 54 16.16 -4.43 12.73
C PRO A 54 15.71 -2.96 12.75
N ARG A 55 16.19 -2.12 11.81
CA ARG A 55 15.79 -0.71 11.72
C ARG A 55 14.32 -0.53 11.36
N SER A 56 13.70 -1.53 10.74
CA SER A 56 12.26 -1.55 10.46
C SER A 56 11.39 -1.33 11.72
N ALA A 57 11.92 -1.60 12.92
CA ALA A 57 11.27 -1.33 14.18
C ALA A 57 10.87 0.16 14.36
N GLU A 58 11.64 1.12 13.82
CA GLU A 58 11.30 2.55 13.91
C GLU A 58 10.07 2.88 13.04
N ALA A 59 9.99 2.33 11.84
CA ALA A 59 8.79 2.43 11.01
C ALA A 59 7.57 1.77 11.69
N ILE A 60 7.75 0.63 12.37
CA ILE A 60 6.68 -0.01 13.15
C ILE A 60 6.23 0.86 14.33
N LYS A 61 7.15 1.54 15.03
CA LYS A 61 6.78 2.47 16.11
C LYS A 61 5.92 3.62 15.59
N LEU A 62 6.27 4.19 14.43
CA LEU A 62 5.47 5.22 13.79
C LEU A 62 4.11 4.68 13.36
N TRP A 63 4.07 3.52 12.71
CA TRP A 63 2.82 2.88 12.31
C TRP A 63 1.91 2.62 13.51
N ARG A 64 2.44 2.09 14.62
CA ARG A 64 1.68 1.89 15.86
C ARG A 64 1.14 3.22 16.41
N HIS A 65 1.88 4.32 16.28
CA HIS A 65 1.38 5.63 16.66
C HIS A 65 0.25 6.10 15.75
N ALA A 66 0.37 5.91 14.43
CA ALA A 66 -0.67 6.24 13.46
C ALA A 66 -1.94 5.41 13.71
N GLU A 67 -1.82 4.10 13.89
CA GLU A 67 -2.94 3.17 14.10
C GLU A 67 -3.72 3.50 15.39
N ARG A 68 -3.02 3.79 16.49
CA ARG A 68 -3.67 4.25 17.73
C ARG A 68 -4.49 5.52 17.55
N ASN A 69 -4.09 6.37 16.60
CA ASN A 69 -4.76 7.63 16.29
C ASN A 69 -5.62 7.55 15.02
N ARG A 70 -5.93 6.35 14.48
CA ARG A 70 -6.68 6.18 13.22
C ARG A 70 -8.02 6.90 13.19
N LYS A 71 -8.68 7.05 14.36
CA LYS A 71 -9.95 7.79 14.51
C LYS A 71 -9.78 9.32 14.61
N LYS A 72 -8.53 9.81 14.59
CA LYS A 72 -8.14 11.22 14.75
C LYS A 72 -7.21 11.62 13.60
N PRO A 73 -7.73 11.79 12.37
CA PRO A 73 -6.92 11.95 11.16
C PRO A 73 -5.95 13.14 11.23
N TRP A 74 -6.29 14.22 11.95
CA TRP A 74 -5.39 15.36 12.17
C TRP A 74 -4.10 15.00 12.93
N LYS A 75 -4.15 14.03 13.84
CA LYS A 75 -2.96 13.55 14.57
C LYS A 75 -2.04 12.74 13.67
N VAL A 76 -2.62 11.93 12.78
CA VAL A 76 -1.85 11.19 11.76
C VAL A 76 -1.25 12.17 10.74
N ALA A 77 -2.02 13.18 10.33
CA ALA A 77 -1.56 14.22 9.42
C ALA A 77 -0.41 15.06 10.02
N ALA A 78 -0.43 15.33 11.33
CA ALA A 78 0.67 16.01 12.02
C ALA A 78 2.01 15.27 11.93
N LEU A 79 2.00 13.93 11.76
CA LEU A 79 3.22 13.14 11.55
C LEU A 79 3.92 13.49 10.23
N MET A 80 3.16 13.90 9.21
CA MET A 80 3.69 14.34 7.93
C MET A 80 4.30 15.74 8.03
N GLY A 81 3.80 16.57 8.96
CA GLY A 81 4.09 17.99 9.02
C GLY A 81 3.37 18.78 7.92
N PRO A 82 3.25 20.11 8.06
CA PRO A 82 2.40 20.93 7.19
C PRO A 82 2.86 20.92 5.72
N GLY A 83 4.16 21.02 5.46
CA GLY A 83 4.68 21.05 4.08
C GLY A 83 4.40 19.76 3.31
N LEU A 84 4.65 18.60 3.94
CA LEU A 84 4.42 17.30 3.31
C LEU A 84 2.92 17.05 3.11
N LEU A 85 2.10 17.38 4.11
CA LEU A 85 0.65 17.27 4.05
C LEU A 85 0.07 18.11 2.92
N ILE A 86 0.46 19.38 2.81
CA ILE A 86 0.02 20.27 1.73
C ILE A 86 0.44 19.69 0.38
N SER A 87 1.69 19.22 0.25
CA SER A 87 2.17 18.63 -1.01
C SER A 87 1.41 17.36 -1.40
N PHE A 88 1.00 16.55 -0.42
CA PHE A 88 0.19 15.34 -0.61
C PHE A 88 -1.24 15.70 -1.03
N LEU A 89 -1.89 16.64 -0.33
CA LEU A 89 -3.24 17.09 -0.65
C LEU A 89 -3.31 17.74 -2.04
N LEU A 90 -2.29 18.52 -2.40
CA LEU A 90 -2.13 19.11 -3.73
C LEU A 90 -1.61 18.12 -4.78
N ARG A 91 -1.37 16.85 -4.42
CA ARG A 91 -0.87 15.78 -5.30
C ARG A 91 0.39 16.15 -6.07
N ARG A 92 1.29 16.93 -5.44
CA ARG A 92 2.53 17.42 -6.07
C ARG A 92 3.67 16.40 -6.02
N ARG A 93 3.55 15.39 -5.16
CA ARG A 93 4.56 14.35 -4.94
C ARG A 93 4.13 13.02 -5.55
N SER A 94 5.10 12.30 -6.10
CA SER A 94 4.90 10.88 -6.40
C SER A 94 4.87 10.05 -5.11
N LEU A 95 4.37 8.81 -5.19
CA LEU A 95 4.44 7.86 -4.08
C LEU A 95 5.91 7.66 -3.62
N GLY A 96 6.82 7.44 -4.58
CA GLY A 96 8.23 7.25 -4.29
C GLY A 96 8.87 8.44 -3.58
N GLU A 97 8.56 9.68 -4.01
CA GLU A 97 9.03 10.89 -3.34
C GLU A 97 8.50 11.01 -1.90
N LEU A 98 7.22 10.68 -1.67
CA LEU A 98 6.66 10.69 -0.31
C LEU A 98 7.35 9.65 0.57
N MET A 99 7.52 8.41 0.07
CA MET A 99 8.16 7.34 0.83
C MET A 99 9.62 7.64 1.14
N ALA A 100 10.38 8.21 0.19
CA ALA A 100 11.75 8.64 0.42
C ALA A 100 11.84 9.74 1.49
N HIS A 101 10.93 10.72 1.44
CA HIS A 101 10.87 11.79 2.44
C HIS A 101 10.55 11.26 3.85
N LEU A 102 9.56 10.37 3.96
CA LEU A 102 9.22 9.72 5.23
C LEU A 102 10.38 8.85 5.73
N SER A 103 11.04 8.13 4.83
CA SER A 103 12.20 7.29 5.15
C SER A 103 13.34 8.10 5.77
N ALA A 104 13.68 9.24 5.16
CA ALA A 104 14.70 10.15 5.66
C ALA A 104 14.34 10.71 7.05
N ARG A 105 13.06 11.00 7.30
CA ARG A 105 12.59 11.53 8.59
C ARG A 105 12.61 10.50 9.72
N ILE A 106 12.33 9.24 9.41
CA ILE A 106 12.26 8.14 10.40
C ILE A 106 13.62 7.46 10.58
N GLY A 107 14.55 7.65 9.64
CA GLY A 107 15.82 6.92 9.62
C GLY A 107 15.66 5.45 9.22
N THR A 108 14.61 5.13 8.45
CA THR A 108 14.30 3.78 7.98
C THR A 108 14.01 3.82 6.49
N THR A 109 14.71 3.02 5.69
CA THR A 109 14.47 2.95 4.25
C THR A 109 13.24 2.10 3.98
N ALA A 110 12.11 2.76 3.68
CA ALA A 110 10.87 2.11 3.30
C ALA A 110 10.65 2.21 1.79
N ARG A 111 10.33 1.10 1.13
CA ARG A 111 10.08 1.06 -0.31
C ARG A 111 8.76 0.41 -0.70
N PRO A 112 8.13 0.85 -1.80
CA PRO A 112 6.97 0.18 -2.34
C PRO A 112 7.39 -1.06 -3.12
N VAL A 113 6.55 -2.10 -3.09
CA VAL A 113 6.61 -3.25 -3.99
C VAL A 113 5.29 -3.32 -4.72
N MET A 114 5.31 -3.07 -6.02
CA MET A 114 4.13 -3.19 -6.86
C MET A 114 3.80 -4.66 -7.11
N LEU A 115 2.59 -5.06 -6.75
CA LEU A 115 2.12 -6.43 -6.91
C LEU A 115 1.43 -6.58 -8.27
N PRO A 116 1.71 -7.65 -9.03
CA PRO A 116 1.07 -7.89 -10.32
C PRO A 116 -0.28 -8.62 -10.19
N PHE A 117 -0.87 -8.66 -8.99
CA PHE A 117 -2.07 -9.45 -8.69
C PHE A 117 -3.19 -8.53 -8.18
N PRO A 118 -3.99 -7.93 -9.09
CA PRO A 118 -5.08 -7.02 -8.75
C PRO A 118 -6.08 -7.56 -7.73
N GLU A 119 -6.30 -8.86 -7.68
CA GLU A 119 -7.20 -9.56 -6.77
C GLU A 119 -6.83 -9.36 -5.30
N ILE A 120 -5.58 -9.01 -4.99
CA ILE A 120 -5.14 -8.67 -3.62
C ILE A 120 -5.83 -7.38 -3.11
N ALA A 121 -6.40 -6.56 -4.01
CA ALA A 121 -7.20 -5.40 -3.61
C ALA A 121 -8.56 -5.78 -2.98
N ILE A 122 -8.99 -7.04 -3.06
CA ILE A 122 -10.28 -7.51 -2.53
C ILE A 122 -10.08 -7.99 -1.08
N ASP A 123 -10.35 -7.09 -0.15
CA ASP A 123 -10.49 -7.45 1.27
C ASP A 123 -11.90 -7.99 1.49
N VAL A 124 -12.04 -9.22 2.02
CA VAL A 124 -13.35 -9.85 2.24
C VAL A 124 -13.95 -9.38 3.55
N ASP A 125 -14.45 -8.14 3.55
CA ASP A 125 -15.06 -7.52 4.73
C ASP A 125 -16.59 -7.49 4.65
N ARG A 126 -17.17 -7.57 3.44
CA ARG A 126 -18.62 -7.52 3.20
C ARG A 126 -19.10 -8.76 2.46
N ARG A 127 -20.39 -9.05 2.55
CA ARG A 127 -21.01 -10.16 1.79
C ARG A 127 -20.79 -10.05 0.27
N ALA A 128 -20.81 -8.84 -0.28
CA ALA A 128 -20.52 -8.62 -1.69
C ALA A 128 -19.07 -8.97 -2.10
N ASP A 129 -18.12 -8.88 -1.16
CA ASP A 129 -16.73 -9.26 -1.42
C ASP A 129 -16.56 -10.79 -1.52
N ILE A 130 -17.44 -11.57 -0.86
CA ILE A 130 -17.45 -13.04 -0.98
C ILE A 130 -17.74 -13.44 -2.43
N THR A 131 -18.77 -12.86 -3.05
CA THR A 131 -19.13 -13.15 -4.45
C THR A 131 -17.98 -12.83 -5.40
N ALA A 132 -17.28 -11.71 -5.18
CA ALA A 132 -16.11 -11.33 -5.97
C ALA A 132 -14.94 -12.33 -5.78
N ALA A 133 -14.67 -12.75 -4.53
CA ALA A 133 -13.63 -13.73 -4.24
C ALA A 133 -13.94 -15.11 -4.83
N GLU A 134 -15.19 -15.57 -4.73
CA GLU A 134 -15.65 -16.83 -5.32
C GLU A 134 -15.51 -16.83 -6.85
N ALA A 135 -15.86 -15.73 -7.52
CA ALA A 135 -15.68 -15.58 -8.96
C ALA A 135 -14.19 -15.69 -9.37
N VAL A 136 -13.29 -15.05 -8.62
CA VAL A 136 -11.84 -15.15 -8.85
C VAL A 136 -11.34 -16.58 -8.65
N LEU A 137 -11.81 -17.28 -7.60
CA LEU A 137 -11.44 -18.66 -7.33
C LEU A 137 -11.96 -19.63 -8.41
N ALA A 138 -13.20 -19.44 -8.88
CA ALA A 138 -13.78 -20.23 -9.96
C ALA A 138 -12.99 -20.06 -11.26
N GLN A 139 -12.64 -18.82 -11.64
CA GLN A 139 -11.84 -18.54 -12.83
C GLN A 139 -10.47 -19.23 -12.77
N ARG A 140 -9.75 -19.12 -11.65
CA ARG A 140 -8.43 -19.75 -11.49
C ARG A 140 -8.48 -21.27 -11.63
N ARG A 141 -9.55 -21.91 -11.12
CA ARG A 141 -9.75 -23.35 -11.26
C ARG A 141 -10.02 -23.76 -12.71
N ALA A 142 -10.69 -22.91 -13.48
CA ALA A 142 -10.92 -23.13 -14.91
C ALA A 142 -9.61 -22.97 -15.70
N ASP A 143 -8.81 -21.94 -15.41
CA ASP A 143 -7.53 -21.68 -16.08
C ASP A 143 -6.44 -22.71 -15.75
N SER A 144 -6.61 -23.49 -14.67
CA SER A 144 -5.68 -24.54 -14.24
C SER A 144 -6.05 -25.95 -14.74
N ARG A 145 -7.12 -26.09 -15.52
CA ARG A 145 -7.53 -27.34 -16.18
C ARG A 145 -7.16 -27.30 -17.66
#